data_AF-A0A9D8SRW7-F1
#
_entry.id   AF-A0A9D8SRW7-F1
#
_cell.length_a   1.000
_cell.length_b   1.000
_cell.length_c   1.000
_cell.angle_alpha   90.00
_cell.angle_beta   90.00
_cell.angle_gamma   90.00
#
_symmetry.space_group_name_H-M   'P 1'
#
loop_
_entity.id
_entity.type
_entity.pdbx_description
1 polymer ?
#
loop_
_entity_poly.entity_id
_entity_poly.type
_entity_poly.pdbx_seq_one_letter_code
_entity_poly.pdbx_strand_id
1 'polypeptide(L)'
;TMDGIRYEWIVDKEKPENSRCVIDFTRFDEAMDRAMGEYGFTNFRLSIPGMGGGTFHSRTEPSLMGFGENTVEYQAMFASCVRQIEAHLKEKGWIKKAYVYWFDEPDVKDYEFVRNGMNRIKKYAPEIQTMLTEEPSESVIAGELLGKVDIWCPVTPNFDPKTAALCKAKGERFWWYVCCWPREPYCTEFIDHSAVEMRTWLWQTWQNDVVGTLIWATNYWTSDAAYPEDAQDPYRDPMSYVSGYDTPAGAKRFWGNGDGRLYYPPLACAKPVKAPEVPNFGQPVASIRFEMLREGLEDYEMLYLLREKLASAKDLSPAKRAEYEALLKVPESITSSMTQFSTDPAPIYERREKIAEAIEALLK
;
A
#
# COMPACT_ATOMS: atom_id res chain seq x y z
N THR A 1 -6.31 12.76 -10.68
CA THR A 1 -6.06 12.57 -9.24
C THR A 1 -7.38 12.55 -8.51
N MET A 2 -7.63 11.52 -7.69
CA MET A 2 -8.87 11.35 -6.93
C MET A 2 -9.00 12.28 -5.73
N ASP A 3 -8.08 13.24 -5.54
CA ASP A 3 -8.07 14.05 -4.32
C ASP A 3 -9.37 14.82 -4.11
N GLY A 4 -10.14 15.13 -5.18
CA GLY A 4 -11.59 15.40 -5.22
C GLY A 4 -12.13 16.56 -4.36
N ILE A 5 -11.69 16.61 -3.12
CA ILE A 5 -11.87 17.59 -2.07
C ILE A 5 -11.33 18.94 -2.53
N ARG A 6 -12.17 19.97 -2.38
CA ARG A 6 -11.77 21.35 -2.57
C ARG A 6 -11.58 22.02 -1.23
N TYR A 7 -10.46 22.73 -1.11
CA TYR A 7 -10.07 23.44 0.09
C TYR A 7 -10.11 24.95 -0.18
N GLU A 8 -10.85 25.68 0.63
CA GLU A 8 -10.76 27.14 0.72
C GLU A 8 -10.11 27.52 2.05
N TRP A 9 -9.01 28.27 1.98
CA TRP A 9 -8.23 28.69 3.14
C TRP A 9 -8.54 30.13 3.49
N ILE A 10 -9.03 30.36 4.71
CA ILE A 10 -9.37 31.68 5.22
C ILE A 10 -8.32 32.05 6.27
N VAL A 11 -7.52 33.08 5.96
CA VAL A 11 -6.52 33.63 6.88
C VAL A 11 -7.09 34.88 7.54
N ASP A 12 -7.29 34.83 8.85
CA ASP A 12 -7.72 35.99 9.63
C ASP A 12 -6.48 36.79 10.06
N LYS A 13 -6.30 37.97 9.46
CA LYS A 13 -5.13 38.82 9.69
C LYS A 13 -5.17 39.56 11.02
N GLU A 14 -6.35 39.73 11.62
CA GLU A 14 -6.51 40.43 12.89
C GLU A 14 -6.45 39.47 14.07
N LYS A 15 -6.96 38.25 13.87
CA LYS A 15 -6.99 37.16 14.86
C LYS A 15 -6.51 35.86 14.22
N PRO A 16 -5.20 35.66 14.08
CA PRO A 16 -4.60 34.48 13.45
C PRO A 16 -5.19 33.13 13.88
N GLU A 17 -5.60 33.01 15.15
CA GLU A 17 -6.23 31.81 15.73
C GLU A 17 -7.59 31.45 15.12
N ASN A 18 -8.25 32.39 14.43
CA ASN A 18 -9.50 32.16 13.69
C ASN A 18 -9.27 31.70 12.25
N SER A 19 -8.02 31.63 11.80
CA SER A 19 -7.70 31.11 10.47
C SER A 19 -8.18 29.67 10.32
N ARG A 20 -8.78 29.32 9.19
CA ARG A 20 -9.51 28.05 9.05
C ARG A 20 -9.55 27.55 7.62
N CYS A 21 -9.98 26.30 7.49
CA CYS A 21 -10.31 25.68 6.22
C CYS A 21 -11.83 25.56 6.06
N VAL A 22 -12.34 25.77 4.86
CA VAL A 22 -13.70 25.40 4.44
C VAL A 22 -13.56 24.34 3.35
N ILE A 23 -14.22 23.19 3.54
CA ILE A 23 -14.06 22.04 2.65
C ILE A 23 -15.36 21.75 1.89
N ASP A 24 -15.25 21.54 0.59
CA ASP A 24 -16.31 20.98 -0.27
C ASP A 24 -15.94 19.54 -0.67
N PHE A 25 -16.71 18.58 -0.15
CA PHE A 25 -16.54 17.14 -0.38
C PHE A 25 -17.33 16.62 -1.59
N THR A 26 -18.12 17.44 -2.30
CA THR A 26 -19.10 16.95 -3.31
C THR A 26 -18.45 16.03 -4.35
N ARG A 27 -17.34 16.47 -4.96
CA ARG A 27 -16.63 15.66 -5.97
C ARG A 27 -15.86 14.49 -5.39
N PHE A 28 -15.42 14.62 -4.14
CA PHE A 28 -14.78 13.51 -3.42
C PHE A 28 -15.80 12.41 -3.17
N ASP A 29 -16.98 12.76 -2.69
CA ASP A 29 -18.06 11.81 -2.42
C ASP A 29 -18.51 11.10 -3.69
N GLU A 30 -18.75 11.81 -4.79
CA GLU A 30 -19.09 11.18 -6.07
C GLU A 30 -18.03 10.17 -6.53
N ALA A 31 -16.74 10.53 -6.40
CA ALA A 31 -15.64 9.64 -6.78
C ALA A 31 -15.52 8.43 -5.86
N MET A 32 -15.67 8.65 -4.55
CA MET A 32 -15.55 7.60 -3.53
C MET A 32 -16.74 6.66 -3.52
N ASP A 33 -17.97 7.15 -3.70
CA ASP A 33 -19.16 6.33 -3.86
C ASP A 33 -19.00 5.39 -5.07
N ARG A 34 -18.43 5.89 -6.18
CA ARG A 34 -18.09 5.04 -7.33
C ARG A 34 -16.98 4.04 -7.01
N ALA A 35 -15.87 4.49 -6.42
CA ALA A 35 -14.75 3.62 -6.11
C ALA A 35 -15.14 2.48 -5.14
N MET A 36 -15.96 2.78 -4.15
CA MET A 36 -16.42 1.84 -3.14
C MET A 36 -17.56 0.96 -3.65
N GLY A 37 -18.55 1.54 -4.33
CA GLY A 37 -19.77 0.85 -4.75
C GLY A 37 -19.65 0.10 -6.07
N GLU A 38 -18.96 0.66 -7.06
CA GLU A 38 -18.79 0.04 -8.38
C GLU A 38 -17.53 -0.84 -8.44
N TYR A 39 -16.40 -0.32 -7.92
CA TYR A 39 -15.11 -1.02 -8.02
C TYR A 39 -14.73 -1.82 -6.79
N GLY A 40 -15.53 -1.77 -5.73
CA GLY A 40 -15.32 -2.58 -4.53
C GLY A 40 -14.05 -2.23 -3.74
N PHE A 41 -13.52 -1.01 -3.88
CA PHE A 41 -12.33 -0.61 -3.11
C PHE A 41 -12.61 -0.70 -1.61
N THR A 42 -11.63 -1.20 -0.85
CA THR A 42 -11.79 -1.41 0.59
C THR A 42 -10.98 -0.43 1.42
N ASN A 43 -9.95 0.18 0.83
CA ASN A 43 -9.07 1.17 1.45
C ASN A 43 -8.66 2.23 0.43
N PHE A 44 -8.25 3.42 0.90
CA PHE A 44 -7.71 4.47 0.05
C PHE A 44 -6.70 5.35 0.80
N ARG A 45 -5.68 5.78 0.07
CA ARG A 45 -4.70 6.76 0.56
C ARG A 45 -5.33 8.15 0.56
N LEU A 46 -5.27 8.81 1.70
CA LEU A 46 -5.73 10.17 1.91
C LEU A 46 -4.55 11.14 1.91
N SER A 47 -4.59 12.13 1.02
CA SER A 47 -3.66 13.25 1.01
C SER A 47 -4.14 14.33 2.00
N ILE A 48 -3.22 14.85 2.82
CA ILE A 48 -3.51 15.92 3.78
C ILE A 48 -2.71 17.17 3.38
N PRO A 49 -3.37 18.24 2.91
CA PRO A 49 -2.68 19.48 2.61
C PRO A 49 -1.93 20.04 3.82
N GLY A 50 -0.75 20.59 3.57
CA GLY A 50 0.05 21.24 4.61
C GLY A 50 0.92 20.31 5.45
N MET A 51 0.80 19.00 5.28
CA MET A 51 1.53 18.02 6.08
C MET A 51 3.06 18.08 5.88
N GLY A 52 3.53 18.60 4.75
CA GLY A 52 4.89 18.32 4.26
C GLY A 52 4.96 16.88 3.73
N GLY A 53 6.16 16.32 3.68
CA GLY A 53 6.37 14.93 3.25
C GLY A 53 7.80 14.68 2.82
N GLY A 54 8.09 13.47 2.38
CA GLY A 54 9.44 13.13 1.94
C GLY A 54 9.67 11.66 1.74
N THR A 55 10.93 11.35 1.44
CA THR A 55 11.50 10.00 1.39
C THR A 55 12.81 10.00 2.20
N PHE A 56 13.49 8.85 2.37
CA PHE A 56 14.89 8.80 2.86
C PHE A 56 15.81 9.82 2.17
N HIS A 57 15.56 10.11 0.89
CA HIS A 57 16.39 10.98 0.06
C HIS A 57 16.24 12.47 0.42
N SER A 58 15.00 12.95 0.56
CA SER A 58 14.73 14.37 0.77
C SER A 58 13.34 14.60 1.35
N ARG A 59 13.16 15.73 2.05
CA ARG A 59 11.89 16.12 2.66
C ARG A 59 11.50 17.56 2.39
N THR A 60 10.20 17.82 2.50
CA THR A 60 9.58 19.14 2.42
C THR A 60 8.90 19.45 3.75
N GLU A 61 9.23 20.61 4.31
CA GLU A 61 8.67 21.08 5.58
C GLU A 61 7.16 21.39 5.46
N PRO A 62 6.37 21.18 6.52
CA PRO A 62 4.94 21.51 6.57
C PRO A 62 4.67 23.01 6.35
N SER A 63 3.76 23.32 5.43
CA SER A 63 3.32 24.69 5.19
C SER A 63 1.92 24.77 4.57
N LEU A 64 1.12 25.75 5.01
CA LEU A 64 -0.17 26.11 4.42
C LEU A 64 -0.19 27.61 4.13
N MET A 65 -0.50 27.99 2.90
CA MET A 65 -0.60 29.41 2.50
C MET A 65 0.66 30.24 2.82
N GLY A 66 1.84 29.62 2.80
CA GLY A 66 3.12 30.27 3.14
C GLY A 66 3.41 30.34 4.65
N PHE A 67 2.50 29.88 5.50
CA PHE A 67 2.69 29.77 6.94
C PHE A 67 3.31 28.42 7.28
N GLY A 68 4.41 28.42 8.04
CA GLY A 68 5.08 27.20 8.50
C GLY A 68 4.44 26.62 9.75
N GLU A 69 4.79 25.38 10.09
CA GLU A 69 4.16 24.62 11.18
C GLU A 69 4.04 25.37 12.52
N ASN A 70 5.05 26.16 12.88
CA ASN A 70 5.09 26.82 14.18
C ASN A 70 4.25 28.11 14.28
N THR A 71 3.57 28.51 13.20
CA THR A 71 2.72 29.70 13.17
C THR A 71 1.30 29.40 13.67
N VAL A 72 0.63 30.42 14.21
CA VAL A 72 -0.74 30.28 14.73
C VAL A 72 -1.72 29.98 13.60
N GLU A 73 -1.54 30.65 12.46
CA GLU A 73 -2.36 30.51 11.26
C GLU A 73 -2.30 29.08 10.71
N TYR A 74 -1.09 28.50 10.59
CA TYR A 74 -0.94 27.11 10.17
C TYR A 74 -1.67 26.16 11.11
N GLN A 75 -1.43 26.30 12.42
CA GLN A 75 -2.01 25.38 13.41
C GLN A 75 -3.55 25.43 13.40
N ALA A 76 -4.12 26.63 13.28
CA ALA A 76 -5.56 26.83 13.20
C ALA A 76 -6.16 26.25 11.90
N MET A 77 -5.54 26.54 10.75
CA MET A 77 -5.98 26.02 9.44
C MET A 77 -5.85 24.50 9.35
N PHE A 78 -4.71 23.93 9.74
CA PHE A 78 -4.45 22.49 9.71
C PHE A 78 -5.46 21.76 10.62
N ALA A 79 -5.61 22.22 11.86
CA ALA A 79 -6.57 21.65 12.80
C ALA A 79 -8.01 21.69 12.29
N SER A 80 -8.43 22.83 11.72
CA SER A 80 -9.74 22.99 11.09
C SER A 80 -9.94 21.99 9.95
N CYS A 81 -8.94 21.82 9.09
CA CYS A 81 -8.99 20.95 7.93
C CYS A 81 -9.15 19.48 8.33
N VAL A 82 -8.22 18.94 9.12
CA VAL A 82 -8.21 17.50 9.42
C VAL A 82 -9.39 17.07 10.31
N ARG A 83 -9.91 17.96 11.16
CA ARG A 83 -11.15 17.71 11.92
C ARG A 83 -12.37 17.58 11.02
N GLN A 84 -12.48 18.44 10.01
CA GLN A 84 -13.58 18.35 9.04
C GLN A 84 -13.49 17.07 8.20
N ILE A 85 -12.28 16.70 7.77
CA ILE A 85 -12.04 15.44 7.06
C ILE A 85 -12.42 14.23 7.93
N GLU A 86 -11.94 14.15 9.18
CA GLU A 86 -12.29 13.03 10.05
C GLU A 86 -13.80 12.93 10.30
N ALA A 87 -14.45 14.05 10.60
CA ALA A 87 -15.90 14.08 10.83
C ALA A 87 -16.68 13.58 9.61
N HIS A 88 -16.31 14.07 8.42
CA HIS A 88 -16.94 13.66 7.16
C HIS A 88 -16.75 12.17 6.86
N LEU A 89 -15.52 11.67 7.02
CA LEU A 89 -15.22 10.24 6.81
C LEU A 89 -15.94 9.34 7.83
N LYS A 90 -16.16 9.82 9.05
CA LYS A 90 -16.98 9.10 10.05
C LYS A 90 -18.44 9.06 9.65
N GLU A 91 -19.00 10.19 9.21
CA GLU A 91 -20.38 10.28 8.73
C GLU A 91 -20.64 9.34 7.56
N LYS A 92 -19.71 9.28 6.59
CA LYS A 92 -19.80 8.37 5.43
C LYS A 92 -19.48 6.91 5.74
N GLY A 93 -19.00 6.60 6.95
CA GLY A 93 -18.55 5.24 7.31
C GLY A 93 -17.24 4.81 6.65
N TRP A 94 -16.43 5.76 6.19
CA TRP A 94 -15.17 5.54 5.47
C TRP A 94 -13.92 5.70 6.32
N ILE A 95 -14.05 6.15 7.58
CA ILE A 95 -12.90 6.45 8.46
C ILE A 95 -11.90 5.29 8.61
N LYS A 96 -12.38 4.03 8.68
CA LYS A 96 -11.52 2.84 8.80
C LYS A 96 -10.96 2.33 7.47
N LYS A 97 -11.32 2.98 6.35
CA LYS A 97 -10.83 2.69 5.00
C LYS A 97 -9.75 3.69 4.57
N ALA A 98 -9.71 4.87 5.20
CA ALA A 98 -8.78 5.93 4.89
C ALA A 98 -7.48 5.77 5.67
N TYR A 99 -6.34 5.94 4.99
CA TYR A 99 -5.03 6.00 5.65
C TYR A 99 -4.17 7.11 5.06
N VAL A 100 -3.36 7.74 5.91
CA VAL A 100 -2.39 8.76 5.51
C VAL A 100 -1.01 8.13 5.43
N TYR A 101 -0.46 8.11 4.21
CA TYR A 101 0.91 7.72 3.91
C TYR A 101 1.62 8.95 3.34
N TRP A 102 2.37 9.65 4.20
CA TRP A 102 2.87 11.01 3.92
C TRP A 102 4.40 11.13 3.91
N PHE A 103 5.09 10.11 4.42
CA PHE A 103 6.54 9.98 4.39
C PHE A 103 6.88 8.55 4.01
N ASP A 104 7.87 8.39 3.14
CA ASP A 104 8.29 7.10 2.60
C ASP A 104 9.68 6.71 3.13
N GLU A 105 9.82 5.52 3.70
CA GLU A 105 11.13 4.94 4.09
C GLU A 105 12.03 5.95 4.84
N PRO A 106 11.64 6.43 6.03
CA PRO A 106 12.47 7.38 6.77
C PRO A 106 13.78 6.75 7.24
N ASP A 107 14.85 7.54 7.22
CA ASP A 107 16.07 7.17 7.96
C ASP A 107 15.99 7.66 9.41
N VAL A 108 16.93 7.23 10.25
CA VAL A 108 17.05 7.68 11.66
C VAL A 108 17.03 9.22 11.81
N LYS A 109 17.61 9.94 10.83
CA LYS A 109 17.60 11.42 10.78
C LYS A 109 16.20 12.03 10.63
N ASP A 110 15.23 11.26 10.16
CA ASP A 110 13.87 11.69 9.85
C ASP A 110 12.84 11.24 10.90
N TYR A 111 13.19 10.32 11.80
CA TYR A 111 12.24 9.78 12.78
C TYR A 111 11.59 10.86 13.65
N GLU A 112 12.32 11.87 14.08
CA GLU A 112 11.73 13.01 14.80
C GLU A 112 10.70 13.76 13.95
N PHE A 113 11.03 14.03 12.68
CA PHE A 113 10.14 14.71 11.74
C PHE A 113 8.87 13.88 11.50
N VAL A 114 9.03 12.58 11.25
CA VAL A 114 7.92 11.65 11.04
C VAL A 114 7.05 11.56 12.30
N ARG A 115 7.66 11.37 13.47
CA ARG A 115 6.96 11.34 14.76
C ARG A 115 6.13 12.60 14.98
N ASN A 116 6.69 13.77 14.69
CA ASN A 116 6.01 15.06 14.86
C ASN A 116 4.79 15.17 13.93
N GLY A 117 4.93 14.75 12.66
CA GLY A 117 3.81 14.68 11.74
C GLY A 117 2.72 13.69 12.20
N MET A 118 3.09 12.47 12.59
CA MET A 118 2.13 11.49 13.12
C MET A 118 1.36 12.05 14.32
N ASN A 119 2.07 12.65 15.28
CA ASN A 119 1.47 13.31 16.44
C ASN A 119 0.53 14.45 16.04
N ARG A 120 0.88 15.24 15.03
CA ARG A 120 0.04 16.35 14.54
C ARG A 120 -1.28 15.85 13.97
N ILE A 121 -1.28 14.77 13.19
CA ILE A 121 -2.52 14.12 12.73
C ILE A 121 -3.31 13.64 13.94
N LYS A 122 -2.69 12.83 14.81
CA LYS A 122 -3.38 12.22 15.95
C LYS A 122 -3.94 13.23 16.96
N LYS A 123 -3.32 14.40 17.08
CA LYS A 123 -3.80 15.51 17.94
C LYS A 123 -5.16 16.05 17.50
N TYR A 124 -5.42 16.10 16.19
CA TYR A 124 -6.60 16.77 15.65
C TYR A 124 -7.61 15.81 14.99
N ALA A 125 -7.13 14.66 14.52
CA ALA A 125 -7.90 13.60 13.86
C ALA A 125 -7.35 12.21 14.27
N PRO A 126 -7.57 11.77 15.52
CA PRO A 126 -6.99 10.54 16.07
C PRO A 126 -7.44 9.24 15.39
N GLU A 127 -8.61 9.22 14.76
CA GLU A 127 -9.17 8.04 14.12
C GLU A 127 -8.72 7.85 12.66
N ILE A 128 -8.14 8.88 12.04
CA ILE A 128 -7.49 8.75 10.74
C ILE A 128 -6.26 7.84 10.90
N GLN A 129 -6.21 6.77 10.11
CA GLN A 129 -5.12 5.81 10.17
C GLN A 129 -3.85 6.39 9.54
N THR A 130 -2.70 6.05 10.09
CA THR A 130 -1.38 6.37 9.52
C THR A 130 -0.68 5.10 9.05
N MET A 131 0.06 5.22 7.96
CA MET A 131 0.84 4.12 7.39
C MET A 131 2.28 4.59 7.15
N LEU A 132 3.23 3.69 7.36
CA LEU A 132 4.66 3.95 7.19
C LEU A 132 5.37 2.75 6.56
N THR A 133 6.15 3.01 5.51
CA THR A 133 7.08 2.04 4.91
C THR A 133 8.34 1.94 5.76
N GLU A 134 8.27 1.18 6.85
CA GLU A 134 9.35 1.01 7.83
C GLU A 134 9.12 -0.28 8.64
N GLU A 135 10.17 -0.87 9.21
CA GLU A 135 10.06 -1.98 10.16
C GLU A 135 10.15 -1.52 11.62
N PRO A 136 9.38 -2.15 12.52
CA PRO A 136 9.67 -2.04 13.95
C PRO A 136 11.06 -2.57 14.30
N SER A 137 11.98 -1.67 14.67
CA SER A 137 13.37 -1.96 15.04
C SER A 137 13.81 -1.18 16.29
N GLU A 138 15.02 -1.44 16.81
CA GLU A 138 15.57 -0.70 17.95
C GLU A 138 15.65 0.81 17.70
N SER A 139 16.01 1.23 16.48
CA SER A 139 16.10 2.64 16.11
C SER A 139 14.71 3.29 16.06
N VAL A 140 13.69 2.56 15.59
CA VAL A 140 12.29 3.01 15.56
C VAL A 140 11.72 3.14 16.97
N ILE A 141 12.11 2.25 17.89
CA ILE A 141 11.80 2.37 19.32
C ILE A 141 12.45 3.64 19.89
N ALA A 142 13.73 3.87 19.61
CA ALA A 142 14.44 5.07 20.06
C ALA A 142 13.87 6.36 19.43
N GLY A 143 13.37 6.28 18.21
CA GLY A 143 12.63 7.34 17.51
C GLY A 143 11.18 7.53 18.00
N GLU A 144 10.73 6.72 18.97
CA GLU A 144 9.39 6.75 19.57
C GLU A 144 8.24 6.63 18.55
N LEU A 145 8.43 5.88 17.47
CA LEU A 145 7.40 5.71 16.44
C LEU A 145 6.40 4.58 16.78
N LEU A 146 6.74 3.66 17.68
CA LEU A 146 5.81 2.65 18.16
C LEU A 146 4.57 3.27 18.82
N GLY A 147 3.39 2.73 18.53
CA GLY A 147 2.11 3.26 18.99
C GLY A 147 1.59 4.47 18.20
N LYS A 148 2.32 4.94 17.17
CA LYS A 148 1.94 6.10 16.34
C LYS A 148 1.68 5.76 14.88
N VAL A 149 1.95 4.52 14.49
CA VAL A 149 1.73 3.97 13.15
C VAL A 149 0.66 2.91 13.25
N ASP A 150 -0.47 3.09 12.56
CA ASP A 150 -1.55 2.09 12.56
C ASP A 150 -1.28 0.93 11.59
N ILE A 151 -0.52 1.20 10.51
CA ILE A 151 -0.19 0.24 9.45
C ILE A 151 1.32 0.30 9.17
N TRP A 152 2.06 -0.67 9.67
CA TRP A 152 3.47 -0.87 9.30
C TRP A 152 3.55 -1.55 7.94
N CYS A 153 4.55 -1.20 7.14
CA CYS A 153 4.75 -1.81 5.82
C CYS A 153 6.24 -2.00 5.55
N PRO A 154 6.91 -2.95 6.21
CA PRO A 154 8.30 -3.26 5.91
C PRO A 154 8.42 -3.93 4.54
N VAL A 155 9.63 -3.87 3.98
CA VAL A 155 10.04 -4.82 2.94
C VAL A 155 10.01 -6.23 3.51
N THR A 156 9.62 -7.20 2.69
CA THR A 156 9.33 -8.58 3.12
C THR A 156 10.41 -9.22 4.03
N PRO A 157 11.73 -9.09 3.75
CA PRO A 157 12.76 -9.67 4.64
C PRO A 157 12.92 -8.98 6.00
N ASN A 158 12.50 -7.72 6.13
CA ASN A 158 12.61 -6.97 7.39
C ASN A 158 11.41 -7.22 8.31
N PHE A 159 10.42 -8.00 7.87
CA PHE A 159 9.32 -8.42 8.73
C PHE A 159 9.81 -9.43 9.78
N ASP A 160 9.77 -9.03 11.05
CA ASP A 160 10.02 -9.92 12.19
C ASP A 160 8.71 -10.27 12.93
N PRO A 161 8.28 -11.55 12.93
CA PRO A 161 7.05 -11.97 13.61
C PRO A 161 7.01 -11.63 15.11
N LYS A 162 8.17 -11.60 15.80
CA LYS A 162 8.21 -11.33 17.23
C LYS A 162 7.87 -9.88 17.52
N THR A 163 8.53 -8.94 16.83
CA THR A 163 8.25 -7.52 17.00
C THR A 163 6.87 -7.17 16.43
N ALA A 164 6.46 -7.81 15.34
CA ALA A 164 5.11 -7.65 14.80
C ALA A 164 4.03 -8.06 15.82
N ALA A 165 4.23 -9.12 16.59
CA ALA A 165 3.28 -9.51 17.65
C ALA A 165 3.13 -8.44 18.75
N LEU A 166 4.22 -7.74 19.10
CA LEU A 166 4.19 -6.64 20.08
C LEU A 166 3.39 -5.43 19.56
N CYS A 167 3.57 -5.10 18.28
CA CYS A 167 2.81 -4.07 17.58
C CYS A 167 1.32 -4.43 17.47
N LYS A 168 1.01 -5.67 17.05
CA LYS A 168 -0.37 -6.17 16.94
C LYS A 168 -1.11 -6.16 18.27
N ALA A 169 -0.43 -6.43 19.39
CA ALA A 169 -1.02 -6.33 20.72
C ALA A 169 -1.49 -4.90 21.09
N LYS A 170 -1.02 -3.87 20.37
CA LYS A 170 -1.45 -2.47 20.51
C LYS A 170 -2.56 -2.08 19.52
N GLY A 171 -3.03 -3.01 18.69
CA GLY A 171 -4.03 -2.77 17.64
C GLY A 171 -3.45 -2.32 16.30
N GLU A 172 -2.11 -2.32 16.15
CA GLU A 172 -1.44 -2.02 14.89
C GLU A 172 -1.53 -3.22 13.93
N ARG A 173 -1.46 -2.97 12.63
CA ARG A 173 -1.51 -4.00 11.59
C ARG A 173 -0.30 -3.91 10.67
N PHE A 174 -0.08 -4.99 9.94
CA PHE A 174 1.04 -5.08 9.00
C PHE A 174 0.52 -5.26 7.59
N TRP A 175 1.00 -4.39 6.72
CA TRP A 175 1.22 -4.69 5.33
C TRP A 175 2.68 -5.03 5.13
N TRP A 176 3.09 -5.35 3.91
CA TRP A 176 4.48 -5.39 3.50
C TRP A 176 4.59 -5.16 2.01
N TYR A 177 5.81 -5.01 1.51
CA TYR A 177 6.02 -4.80 0.08
C TYR A 177 7.24 -5.54 -0.45
N VAL A 178 7.25 -5.61 -1.78
CA VAL A 178 8.40 -5.93 -2.62
C VAL A 178 8.56 -4.79 -3.64
N CYS A 179 9.78 -4.54 -4.07
CA CYS A 179 10.11 -3.56 -5.11
C CYS A 179 11.41 -4.00 -5.81
N CYS A 180 12.34 -3.07 -6.04
CA CYS A 180 13.70 -3.36 -6.49
C CYS A 180 14.52 -4.20 -5.48
N TRP A 181 13.98 -4.38 -4.27
CA TRP A 181 14.41 -5.32 -3.25
C TRP A 181 13.17 -5.87 -2.52
N PRO A 182 13.15 -7.12 -2.02
CA PRO A 182 14.22 -8.12 -2.07
C PRO A 182 14.50 -8.71 -3.45
N ARG A 183 15.61 -9.44 -3.55
CA ARG A 183 15.97 -10.29 -4.70
C ARG A 183 15.94 -11.77 -4.30
N GLU A 184 16.30 -12.66 -5.22
CA GLU A 184 16.56 -14.07 -4.89
C GLU A 184 17.41 -14.18 -3.59
N PRO A 185 17.03 -15.04 -2.63
CA PRO A 185 16.05 -16.13 -2.72
C PRO A 185 14.61 -15.81 -2.25
N TYR A 186 14.21 -14.55 -2.12
CA TYR A 186 12.83 -14.19 -1.73
C TYR A 186 11.86 -14.25 -2.93
N CYS A 187 10.55 -14.33 -2.67
CA CYS A 187 9.55 -14.03 -3.71
C CYS A 187 9.69 -12.56 -4.14
N THR A 188 9.67 -12.31 -5.44
CA THR A 188 9.84 -10.97 -6.02
C THR A 188 8.79 -10.65 -7.09
N GLU A 189 8.75 -9.38 -7.52
CA GLU A 189 7.92 -8.96 -8.65
C GLU A 189 8.66 -8.92 -10.00
N PHE A 190 9.91 -9.39 -10.07
CA PHE A 190 10.71 -9.28 -11.28
C PHE A 190 10.21 -10.21 -12.40
N ILE A 191 10.32 -9.76 -13.65
CA ILE A 191 9.78 -10.49 -14.83
C ILE A 191 10.60 -11.73 -15.20
N ASP A 192 11.86 -11.77 -14.82
CA ASP A 192 12.82 -12.85 -15.07
C ASP A 192 12.81 -13.93 -13.98
N HIS A 193 11.87 -13.85 -13.05
CA HIS A 193 11.64 -14.82 -11.98
C HIS A 193 10.46 -15.76 -12.28
N SER A 194 10.29 -16.80 -11.45
CA SER A 194 9.15 -17.71 -11.61
C SER A 194 7.85 -16.96 -11.37
N ALA A 195 6.90 -17.07 -12.31
CA ALA A 195 5.59 -16.44 -12.17
C ALA A 195 4.84 -16.89 -10.90
N VAL A 196 5.14 -18.10 -10.40
CA VAL A 196 4.55 -18.67 -9.17
C VAL A 196 4.93 -17.86 -7.93
N GLU A 197 6.06 -17.15 -7.93
CA GLU A 197 6.51 -16.33 -6.78
C GLU A 197 5.44 -15.32 -6.33
N MET A 198 4.85 -14.59 -7.28
CA MET A 198 3.82 -13.59 -6.97
C MET A 198 2.61 -14.23 -6.30
N ARG A 199 2.23 -15.45 -6.67
CA ARG A 199 1.10 -16.16 -6.06
C ARG A 199 1.49 -16.71 -4.68
N THR A 200 2.66 -17.33 -4.56
CA THR A 200 3.22 -17.85 -3.30
C THR A 200 3.40 -16.76 -2.25
N TRP A 201 3.75 -15.54 -2.64
CA TRP A 201 3.87 -14.40 -1.73
C TRP A 201 2.59 -14.12 -0.94
N LEU A 202 1.40 -14.36 -1.51
CA LEU A 202 0.12 -14.17 -0.79
C LEU A 202 -0.17 -15.32 0.19
N TRP A 203 0.32 -16.52 -0.10
CA TRP A 203 0.33 -17.60 0.89
C TRP A 203 1.28 -17.29 2.05
N GLN A 204 2.47 -16.76 1.77
CA GLN A 204 3.38 -16.24 2.81
C GLN A 204 2.75 -15.08 3.59
N THR A 205 1.97 -14.22 2.93
CA THR A 205 1.24 -13.11 3.56
C THR A 205 0.23 -13.65 4.59
N TRP A 206 -0.55 -14.67 4.22
CA TRP A 206 -1.44 -15.35 5.16
C TRP A 206 -0.69 -16.05 6.30
N GLN A 207 0.38 -16.79 5.99
CA GLN A 207 1.20 -17.53 6.97
C GLN A 207 1.76 -16.62 8.07
N ASN A 208 2.10 -15.38 7.73
CA ASN A 208 2.69 -14.40 8.65
C ASN A 208 1.66 -13.45 9.30
N ASP A 209 0.36 -13.69 9.10
CA ASP A 209 -0.72 -12.84 9.60
C ASP A 209 -0.53 -11.36 9.17
N VAL A 210 -0.11 -11.17 7.92
CA VAL A 210 -0.04 -9.88 7.24
C VAL A 210 -1.36 -9.67 6.49
N VAL A 211 -1.88 -8.44 6.51
CA VAL A 211 -3.25 -8.12 6.05
C VAL A 211 -3.29 -7.17 4.86
N GLY A 212 -2.15 -6.95 4.21
CA GLY A 212 -2.08 -6.18 2.98
C GLY A 212 -0.70 -6.21 2.34
N THR A 213 -0.68 -5.90 1.06
CA THR A 213 0.53 -5.85 0.24
C THR A 213 0.57 -4.52 -0.48
N LEU A 214 1.76 -3.94 -0.60
CA LEU A 214 2.01 -2.73 -1.38
C LEU A 214 2.91 -3.07 -2.58
N ILE A 215 2.57 -2.51 -3.73
CA ILE A 215 3.39 -2.44 -4.93
C ILE A 215 3.46 -0.96 -5.31
N TRP A 216 4.67 -0.41 -5.36
CA TRP A 216 4.88 1.05 -5.41
C TRP A 216 4.37 1.69 -6.71
N ALA A 217 4.41 0.95 -7.81
CA ALA A 217 3.81 1.32 -9.09
C ALA A 217 3.35 0.07 -9.84
N THR A 218 2.29 0.17 -10.65
CA THR A 218 1.84 -0.96 -11.48
C THR A 218 2.01 -0.68 -12.98
N ASN A 219 2.28 0.56 -13.35
CA ASN A 219 2.35 1.06 -14.72
C ASN A 219 3.58 1.98 -14.94
N TYR A 220 4.70 1.70 -14.27
CA TYR A 220 5.94 2.45 -14.42
C TYR A 220 6.64 2.16 -15.75
N TRP A 221 6.09 2.67 -16.86
CA TRP A 221 6.51 2.29 -18.21
C TRP A 221 7.81 2.95 -18.68
N THR A 222 8.16 4.11 -18.13
CA THR A 222 9.34 4.88 -18.57
C THR A 222 10.02 5.57 -17.40
N SER A 223 11.34 5.69 -17.48
CA SER A 223 12.15 6.55 -16.60
C SER A 223 12.51 7.83 -17.33
N ASP A 224 12.14 8.97 -16.78
CA ASP A 224 12.52 10.27 -17.36
C ASP A 224 14.01 10.55 -17.23
N ALA A 225 14.69 9.94 -16.25
CA ALA A 225 16.14 10.05 -16.13
C ALA A 225 16.86 9.21 -17.20
N ALA A 226 16.48 7.96 -17.40
CA ALA A 226 17.12 7.08 -18.38
C ALA A 226 16.75 7.42 -19.84
N TYR A 227 15.55 7.94 -20.05
CA TYR A 227 15.01 8.32 -21.35
C TYR A 227 14.50 9.77 -21.29
N PRO A 228 15.39 10.78 -21.32
CA PRO A 228 14.99 12.19 -21.21
C PRO A 228 14.24 12.70 -22.45
N GLU A 229 14.67 12.30 -23.64
CA GLU A 229 14.12 12.77 -24.92
C GLU A 229 13.02 11.85 -25.48
N ASP A 230 13.18 10.54 -25.32
CA ASP A 230 12.27 9.52 -25.85
C ASP A 230 11.49 8.82 -24.73
N ALA A 231 10.48 8.03 -25.07
CA ALA A 231 9.86 7.13 -24.09
C ALA A 231 10.48 5.73 -24.18
N GLN A 232 10.61 5.04 -23.05
CA GLN A 232 11.07 3.65 -23.02
C GLN A 232 9.99 2.72 -23.58
N ASP A 233 10.36 1.83 -24.51
CA ASP A 233 9.52 0.71 -24.97
C ASP A 233 9.60 -0.46 -23.97
N PRO A 234 8.60 -0.66 -23.09
CA PRO A 234 8.66 -1.69 -22.06
C PRO A 234 8.53 -3.11 -22.60
N TYR A 235 8.11 -3.29 -23.87
CA TYR A 235 8.04 -4.60 -24.53
C TYR A 235 9.38 -5.10 -25.02
N ARG A 236 10.30 -4.17 -25.33
CA ARG A 236 11.65 -4.49 -25.81
C ARG A 236 12.72 -4.33 -24.75
N ASP A 237 12.51 -3.39 -23.83
CA ASP A 237 13.42 -3.11 -22.73
C ASP A 237 12.67 -3.29 -21.40
N PRO A 238 12.72 -4.49 -20.80
CA PRO A 238 11.98 -4.79 -19.58
C PRO A 238 12.60 -4.12 -18.34
N MET A 239 13.77 -3.50 -18.43
CA MET A 239 14.47 -2.92 -17.29
C MET A 239 13.70 -1.72 -16.73
N SER A 240 13.37 -1.75 -15.45
CA SER A 240 12.93 -0.57 -14.74
C SER A 240 14.16 0.22 -14.29
N TYR A 241 14.36 1.37 -14.93
CA TYR A 241 15.43 2.29 -14.56
C TYR A 241 14.99 3.25 -13.47
N VAL A 242 15.92 3.68 -12.64
CA VAL A 242 15.68 4.64 -11.56
C VAL A 242 15.13 5.96 -12.13
N SER A 243 14.11 6.50 -11.49
CA SER A 243 13.66 7.89 -11.64
C SER A 243 13.74 8.61 -10.30
N GLY A 244 13.96 9.93 -10.34
CA GLY A 244 14.08 10.74 -9.13
C GLY A 244 15.41 10.52 -8.39
N TYR A 245 15.43 10.85 -7.10
CA TYR A 245 16.61 10.75 -6.22
C TYR A 245 17.86 11.44 -6.80
N ASP A 246 17.66 12.62 -7.40
CA ASP A 246 18.68 13.40 -8.12
C ASP A 246 19.42 12.62 -9.23
N THR A 247 18.79 11.57 -9.78
CA THR A 247 19.35 10.80 -10.89
C THR A 247 19.42 11.70 -12.14
N PRO A 248 20.63 11.94 -12.70
CA PRO A 248 20.79 12.87 -13.82
C PRO A 248 20.07 12.40 -15.09
N ALA A 249 19.63 13.35 -15.91
CA ALA A 249 19.13 13.06 -17.25
C ALA A 249 20.19 12.32 -18.09
N GLY A 250 19.78 11.26 -18.78
CA GLY A 250 20.61 10.32 -19.51
C GLY A 250 21.23 9.20 -18.67
N ALA A 251 21.13 9.23 -17.33
CA ALA A 251 21.70 8.19 -16.49
C ALA A 251 20.81 6.94 -16.47
N LYS A 252 21.40 5.78 -16.79
CA LYS A 252 20.75 4.46 -16.74
C LYS A 252 21.17 3.71 -15.47
N ARG A 253 20.48 3.98 -14.36
CA ARG A 253 20.60 3.23 -13.09
C ARG A 253 19.45 2.22 -12.99
N PHE A 254 19.64 1.11 -12.29
CA PHE A 254 18.76 -0.06 -12.41
C PHE A 254 18.02 -0.34 -11.10
N TRP A 255 16.69 -0.45 -11.16
CA TRP A 255 15.88 -1.06 -10.10
C TRP A 255 15.75 -2.57 -10.32
N GLY A 256 15.44 -2.99 -11.55
CA GLY A 256 15.36 -4.40 -11.91
C GLY A 256 14.38 -4.66 -13.04
N ASN A 257 14.38 -5.86 -13.59
CA ASN A 257 13.55 -6.18 -14.74
C ASN A 257 12.07 -6.27 -14.31
N GLY A 258 11.23 -5.38 -14.83
CA GLY A 258 9.79 -5.40 -14.60
C GLY A 258 9.32 -4.85 -13.24
N ASP A 259 10.21 -4.34 -12.39
CA ASP A 259 9.85 -3.67 -11.13
C ASP A 259 8.91 -2.48 -11.40
N GLY A 260 7.82 -2.39 -10.66
CA GLY A 260 6.78 -1.39 -10.89
C GLY A 260 5.95 -1.56 -12.18
N ARG A 261 6.10 -2.67 -12.92
CA ARG A 261 5.45 -2.93 -14.23
C ARG A 261 4.62 -4.19 -14.22
N LEU A 262 3.40 -4.11 -13.70
CA LEU A 262 2.43 -5.21 -13.75
C LEU A 262 1.46 -5.09 -14.93
N TYR A 263 1.27 -3.87 -15.44
CA TYR A 263 0.58 -3.57 -16.68
C TYR A 263 1.53 -2.98 -17.71
N TYR A 264 1.21 -3.20 -18.97
CA TYR A 264 1.90 -2.63 -20.12
C TYR A 264 0.98 -1.65 -20.85
N PRO A 265 1.55 -0.65 -21.55
CA PRO A 265 0.74 0.25 -22.38
C PRO A 265 -0.02 -0.54 -23.45
N PRO A 266 -1.04 0.01 -24.11
CA PRO A 266 -1.69 -0.66 -25.23
C PRO A 266 -0.66 -1.07 -26.30
N LEU A 267 -0.85 -2.21 -26.98
CA LEU A 267 0.10 -2.66 -28.01
C LEU A 267 0.30 -1.63 -29.15
N ALA A 268 -0.72 -0.84 -29.44
CA ALA A 268 -0.62 0.28 -30.39
C ALA A 268 0.37 1.37 -29.94
N CYS A 269 0.70 1.42 -28.66
CA CYS A 269 1.70 2.29 -28.04
C CYS A 269 3.04 1.59 -27.80
N ALA A 270 3.27 0.39 -28.35
CA ALA A 270 4.54 -0.33 -28.21
C ALA A 270 5.72 0.46 -28.79
N LYS A 271 5.49 1.44 -29.67
CA LYS A 271 6.46 2.50 -29.97
C LYS A 271 6.05 3.77 -29.24
N PRO A 272 6.54 3.99 -28.02
CA PRO A 272 6.03 5.03 -27.17
C PRO A 272 6.56 6.40 -27.62
N VAL A 273 5.72 7.42 -27.46
CA VAL A 273 6.04 8.83 -27.70
C VAL A 273 5.65 9.58 -26.43
N LYS A 274 6.54 10.42 -25.88
CA LYS A 274 6.27 11.12 -24.61
C LYS A 274 5.05 12.03 -24.67
N ALA A 275 4.83 12.68 -25.79
CA ALA A 275 3.70 13.59 -26.02
C ALA A 275 3.08 13.31 -27.40
N PRO A 276 2.25 12.26 -27.53
CA PRO A 276 1.60 11.96 -28.80
C PRO A 276 0.58 13.06 -29.12
N GLU A 277 0.48 13.45 -30.40
CA GLU A 277 -0.52 14.44 -30.85
C GLU A 277 -1.95 13.98 -30.56
N VAL A 278 -2.19 12.67 -30.63
CA VAL A 278 -3.47 12.04 -30.32
C VAL A 278 -3.26 11.03 -29.18
N PRO A 279 -3.90 11.22 -28.02
CA PRO A 279 -3.86 10.24 -26.94
C PRO A 279 -4.45 8.90 -27.37
N ASN A 280 -3.80 7.81 -26.98
CA ASN A 280 -4.32 6.47 -27.18
C ASN A 280 -5.13 6.03 -25.96
N PHE A 281 -6.40 5.73 -26.16
CA PHE A 281 -7.33 5.26 -25.12
C PHE A 281 -7.53 3.73 -25.13
N GLY A 282 -6.63 3.00 -25.78
CA GLY A 282 -6.61 1.55 -25.75
C GLY A 282 -6.45 1.03 -24.33
N GLN A 283 -6.90 -0.20 -24.10
CA GLN A 283 -6.78 -0.83 -22.80
C GLN A 283 -5.32 -1.22 -22.52
N PRO A 284 -4.85 -1.08 -21.26
CA PRO A 284 -3.55 -1.62 -20.87
C PRO A 284 -3.54 -3.15 -21.02
N VAL A 285 -2.36 -3.71 -21.20
CA VAL A 285 -2.16 -5.16 -21.31
C VAL A 285 -1.70 -5.70 -19.96
N ALA A 286 -2.43 -6.64 -19.37
CA ALA A 286 -2.02 -7.31 -18.14
C ALA A 286 -0.78 -8.20 -18.37
N SER A 287 0.05 -8.34 -17.34
CA SER A 287 1.17 -9.29 -17.33
C SER A 287 0.78 -10.61 -16.67
N ILE A 288 1.56 -11.66 -16.95
CA ILE A 288 1.43 -12.94 -16.22
C ILE A 288 1.59 -12.71 -14.71
N ARG A 289 2.52 -11.83 -14.29
CA ARG A 289 2.74 -11.48 -12.87
C ARG A 289 1.51 -10.84 -12.22
N PHE A 290 0.79 -9.99 -12.95
CA PHE A 290 -0.47 -9.42 -12.47
C PHE A 290 -1.54 -10.49 -12.27
N GLU A 291 -1.69 -11.41 -13.23
CA GLU A 291 -2.64 -12.51 -13.09
C GLU A 291 -2.29 -13.45 -11.93
N MET A 292 -1.00 -13.72 -11.70
CA MET A 292 -0.55 -14.52 -10.55
C MET A 292 -0.77 -13.80 -9.21
N LEU A 293 -0.57 -12.48 -9.16
CA LEU A 293 -0.94 -11.66 -8.01
C LEU A 293 -2.46 -11.73 -7.75
N ARG A 294 -3.29 -11.60 -8.80
CA ARG A 294 -4.75 -11.73 -8.69
C ARG A 294 -5.15 -13.10 -8.15
N GLU A 295 -4.61 -14.18 -8.69
CA GLU A 295 -4.89 -15.54 -8.20
C GLU A 295 -4.43 -15.74 -6.75
N GLY A 296 -3.28 -15.19 -6.37
CA GLY A 296 -2.80 -15.23 -4.98
C GLY A 296 -3.72 -14.48 -4.02
N LEU A 297 -4.27 -13.34 -4.44
CA LEU A 297 -5.26 -12.60 -3.67
C LEU A 297 -6.56 -13.41 -3.50
N GLU A 298 -7.02 -14.10 -4.55
CA GLU A 298 -8.15 -15.02 -4.45
C GLU A 298 -7.89 -16.18 -3.48
N ASP A 299 -6.67 -16.73 -3.48
CA ASP A 299 -6.28 -17.78 -2.53
C ASP A 299 -6.31 -17.27 -1.08
N TYR A 300 -5.81 -16.05 -0.83
CA TYR A 300 -5.90 -15.39 0.48
C TYR A 300 -7.36 -15.21 0.92
N GLU A 301 -8.22 -14.73 0.02
CA GLU A 301 -9.63 -14.53 0.31
C GLU A 301 -10.38 -15.85 0.56
N MET A 302 -9.97 -16.95 -0.09
CA MET A 302 -10.51 -18.28 0.21
C MET A 302 -10.15 -18.73 1.63
N LEU A 303 -8.91 -18.50 2.08
CA LEU A 303 -8.50 -18.78 3.46
C LEU A 303 -9.28 -17.91 4.45
N TYR A 304 -9.45 -16.63 4.13
CA TYR A 304 -10.27 -15.70 4.92
C TYR A 304 -11.72 -16.18 5.04
N LEU A 305 -12.34 -16.54 3.91
CA LEU A 305 -13.71 -17.03 3.85
C LEU A 305 -13.88 -18.32 4.67
N LEU A 306 -12.95 -19.27 4.56
CA LEU A 306 -12.98 -20.49 5.37
C LEU A 306 -12.91 -20.16 6.88
N ARG A 307 -12.03 -19.25 7.28
CA ARG A 307 -11.92 -18.80 8.68
C ARG A 307 -13.23 -18.20 9.20
N GLU A 308 -13.85 -17.32 8.43
CA GLU A 308 -15.15 -16.71 8.77
C GLU A 308 -16.26 -17.76 8.89
N LYS A 309 -16.34 -18.69 7.94
CA LYS A 309 -17.35 -19.75 7.97
C LYS A 309 -17.18 -20.65 9.18
N LEU A 310 -15.94 -21.05 9.49
CA LEU A 310 -15.63 -21.80 10.70
C LEU A 310 -16.02 -21.07 11.99
N ALA A 311 -15.77 -19.77 12.08
CA ALA A 311 -16.15 -18.97 13.24
C ALA A 311 -17.68 -18.90 13.43
N SER A 312 -18.44 -18.89 12.32
CA SER A 312 -19.91 -18.85 12.35
C SER A 312 -20.60 -20.22 12.48
N ALA A 313 -19.89 -21.32 12.22
CA ALA A 313 -20.46 -22.66 12.19
C ALA A 313 -20.84 -23.17 13.60
N LYS A 314 -22.12 -23.54 13.80
CA LYS A 314 -22.64 -24.00 15.10
C LYS A 314 -22.66 -25.53 15.24
N ASP A 315 -22.94 -26.24 14.16
CA ASP A 315 -23.23 -27.69 14.20
C ASP A 315 -22.07 -28.56 13.67
N LEU A 316 -20.84 -28.06 13.75
CA LEU A 316 -19.66 -28.77 13.29
C LEU A 316 -19.05 -29.62 14.42
N SER A 317 -18.88 -30.92 14.18
CA SER A 317 -18.22 -31.80 15.16
C SER A 317 -16.79 -31.32 15.45
N PRO A 318 -16.26 -31.52 16.68
CA PRO A 318 -14.90 -31.09 17.02
C PRO A 318 -13.83 -31.65 16.08
N ALA A 319 -13.99 -32.90 15.63
CA ALA A 319 -13.07 -33.52 14.68
C ALA A 319 -13.09 -32.83 13.31
N LYS A 320 -14.29 -32.51 12.79
CA LYS A 320 -14.42 -31.84 11.49
C LYS A 320 -13.97 -30.39 11.53
N ARG A 321 -14.21 -29.71 12.66
CA ARG A 321 -13.68 -28.38 12.94
C ARG A 321 -12.15 -28.38 12.90
N ALA A 322 -11.50 -29.29 13.62
CA ALA A 322 -10.04 -29.41 13.60
C ALA A 322 -9.48 -29.73 12.21
N GLU A 323 -10.14 -30.59 11.44
CA GLU A 323 -9.79 -30.90 10.06
C GLU A 323 -9.78 -29.65 9.18
N TYR A 324 -10.84 -28.83 9.24
CA TYR A 324 -10.97 -27.60 8.47
C TYR A 324 -10.07 -26.46 8.98
N GLU A 325 -9.88 -26.33 10.29
CA GLU A 325 -8.92 -25.37 10.87
C GLU A 325 -7.49 -25.71 10.44
N ALA A 326 -7.16 -26.99 10.28
CA ALA A 326 -5.86 -27.39 9.73
C ALA A 326 -5.67 -26.95 8.27
N LEU A 327 -6.74 -26.67 7.52
CA LEU A 327 -6.66 -26.12 6.15
C LEU A 327 -6.17 -24.66 6.13
N LEU A 328 -6.33 -23.92 7.22
CA LEU A 328 -5.87 -22.53 7.35
C LEU A 328 -4.36 -22.41 7.55
N LYS A 329 -3.65 -23.51 7.83
CA LYS A 329 -2.18 -23.50 7.93
C LYS A 329 -1.57 -23.62 6.53
N VAL A 330 -0.55 -22.85 6.21
CA VAL A 330 0.14 -23.00 4.91
C VAL A 330 1.10 -24.19 4.99
N PRO A 331 0.98 -25.21 4.11
CA PRO A 331 1.86 -26.37 4.11
C PRO A 331 3.25 -26.05 3.55
N GLU A 332 4.27 -26.77 4.03
CA GLU A 332 5.67 -26.64 3.55
C GLU A 332 5.82 -26.97 2.05
N SER A 333 4.91 -27.75 1.48
CA SER A 333 4.86 -28.02 0.04
C SER A 333 4.57 -26.77 -0.80
N ILE A 334 4.00 -25.71 -0.22
CA ILE A 334 3.88 -24.40 -0.84
C ILE A 334 5.07 -23.54 -0.43
N THR A 335 5.28 -23.36 0.87
CA THR A 335 6.35 -22.51 1.42
C THR A 335 6.71 -22.96 2.84
N SER A 336 8.00 -23.16 3.10
CA SER A 336 8.53 -23.49 4.45
C SER A 336 9.15 -22.27 5.13
N SER A 337 9.63 -21.29 4.36
CA SER A 337 10.11 -19.99 4.86
C SER A 337 9.96 -18.91 3.79
N MET A 338 10.32 -17.67 4.12
CA MET A 338 10.32 -16.56 3.15
C MET A 338 11.31 -16.76 1.98
N THR A 339 12.26 -17.68 2.11
CA THR A 339 13.32 -17.96 1.11
C THR A 339 13.34 -19.40 0.62
N GLN A 340 12.43 -20.24 1.11
CA GLN A 340 12.30 -21.65 0.71
C GLN A 340 10.84 -21.93 0.39
N PHE A 341 10.55 -22.01 -0.91
CA PHE A 341 9.20 -22.20 -1.44
C PHE A 341 9.21 -22.97 -2.76
N SER A 342 8.06 -23.54 -3.11
CA SER A 342 7.89 -24.25 -4.37
C SER A 342 7.68 -23.28 -5.53
N THR A 343 8.34 -23.54 -6.65
CA THR A 343 8.05 -22.93 -7.96
C THR A 343 7.13 -23.80 -8.82
N ASP A 344 6.76 -25.00 -8.35
CA ASP A 344 5.67 -25.81 -8.90
C ASP A 344 4.33 -25.31 -8.32
N PRO A 345 3.35 -24.94 -9.15
CA PRO A 345 2.05 -24.47 -8.67
C PRO A 345 1.11 -25.60 -8.20
N ALA A 346 1.40 -26.87 -8.47
CA ALA A 346 0.50 -27.99 -8.12
C ALA A 346 0.09 -28.03 -6.63
N PRO A 347 1.00 -27.84 -5.65
CA PRO A 347 0.63 -27.83 -4.23
C PRO A 347 -0.36 -26.72 -3.86
N ILE A 348 -0.32 -25.57 -4.54
CA ILE A 348 -1.27 -24.47 -4.33
C ILE A 348 -2.66 -24.91 -4.80
N TYR A 349 -2.76 -25.48 -6.01
CA TYR A 349 -4.04 -25.94 -6.56
C TYR A 349 -4.68 -27.04 -5.70
N GLU A 350 -3.91 -28.04 -5.30
CA GLU A 350 -4.39 -29.12 -4.41
C GLU A 350 -4.88 -28.58 -3.07
N ARG A 351 -4.20 -27.58 -2.51
CA ARG A 351 -4.60 -26.96 -1.25
C ARG A 351 -5.89 -26.16 -1.41
N ARG A 352 -5.98 -25.39 -2.49
CA ARG A 352 -7.13 -24.55 -2.83
C ARG A 352 -8.39 -25.38 -3.03
N GLU A 353 -8.30 -26.53 -3.71
CA GLU A 353 -9.41 -27.45 -3.91
C GLU A 353 -9.99 -27.92 -2.56
N LYS A 354 -9.14 -28.39 -1.64
CA LYS A 354 -9.56 -28.81 -0.30
C LYS A 354 -10.22 -27.69 0.51
N ILE A 355 -9.73 -26.46 0.37
CA ILE A 355 -10.33 -25.28 1.00
C ILE A 355 -11.72 -24.99 0.40
N ALA A 356 -11.87 -25.07 -0.93
CA ALA A 356 -13.14 -24.89 -1.60
C ALA A 356 -14.18 -25.92 -1.12
N GLU A 357 -13.82 -27.20 -1.10
CA GLU A 357 -14.69 -28.28 -0.62
C GLU A 357 -15.14 -28.06 0.84
N ALA A 358 -14.23 -27.60 1.69
CA ALA A 358 -14.54 -27.26 3.07
C ALA A 358 -15.52 -26.09 3.19
N ILE A 359 -15.31 -25.02 2.39
CA ILE A 359 -16.23 -23.88 2.33
C ILE A 359 -17.61 -24.33 1.87
N GLU A 360 -17.70 -25.10 0.78
CA GLU A 360 -18.98 -25.61 0.26
C GLU A 360 -19.72 -26.48 1.27
N ALA A 361 -19.00 -27.32 2.02
CA ALA A 361 -19.59 -28.14 3.06
C ALA A 361 -20.13 -27.31 4.24
N LEU A 362 -19.54 -26.14 4.53
CA LEU A 362 -20.00 -25.21 5.57
C LEU A 362 -21.12 -24.27 5.11
N LEU A 363 -21.43 -24.24 3.80
CA LEU A 363 -22.54 -23.47 3.24
C LEU A 363 -23.85 -24.27 3.20
N LYS A 364 -23.78 -25.60 3.32
CA LYS A 364 -24.93 -26.50 3.42
C LYS A 364 -25.44 -26.55 4.85
#